data_AF-A0A0C3RGL5-F1
#
_entry.id   AF-A0A0C3RGL5-F1
#
_cell.length_a   1.000
_cell.length_b   1.000
_cell.length_c   1.000
_cell.angle_alpha   90.00
_cell.angle_beta   90.00
_cell.angle_gamma   90.00
#
_symmetry.space_group_name_H-M   'P 1'
#
loop_
_entity.id
_entity.type
_entity.pdbx_description
1 polymer ?
#
loop_
_entity_poly.entity_id
_entity_poly.type
_entity_poly.pdbx_seq_one_letter_code
_entity_poly.pdbx_strand_id
1 'polypeptide(L)'
;MRIFTLWLEKNGFGGYDITEIDNEIILNFFDYIIKIRNLDKVTVTTYKIKIKAFFDFLIKKKYIKLNPVYDIPDVKKKVDAAPKPITPDDLKKLLVCIQKDDPQLYLACMMQYYCAIRPGTELRLLKIKHIDFYSGKITINIIDSKAPRQDVIQITRTNNNGIPTTKF
;
A
#
# COMPACT_ATOMS: atom_id res chain seq x y z
N MET A 1 3.84 1.00 -15.79
CA MET A 1 4.14 0.77 -17.20
C MET A 1 3.63 1.89 -18.10
N ARG A 2 2.36 2.35 -18.03
CA ARG A 2 1.84 3.43 -18.91
C ARG A 2 2.73 4.68 -19.05
N ILE A 3 3.27 5.21 -17.95
CA ILE A 3 4.13 6.42 -18.02
C ILE A 3 5.45 6.14 -18.74
N PHE A 4 5.97 4.92 -18.64
CA PHE A 4 7.17 4.49 -19.36
C PHE A 4 6.88 4.34 -20.86
N THR A 5 5.76 3.70 -21.24
CA THR A 5 5.39 3.53 -22.66
C THR A 5 5.12 4.87 -23.34
N LEU A 6 4.37 5.77 -22.69
CA LEU A 6 4.14 7.12 -23.21
C LEU A 6 5.45 7.93 -23.36
N TRP A 7 6.42 7.71 -22.47
CA TRP A 7 7.72 8.34 -22.59
C TRP A 7 8.51 7.76 -23.75
N LEU A 8 8.49 6.44 -23.97
CA LEU A 8 9.12 5.81 -25.14
C LEU A 8 8.54 6.38 -26.44
N GLU A 9 7.21 6.40 -26.57
CA GLU A 9 6.51 6.97 -27.74
C GLU A 9 6.92 8.42 -28.01
N LYS A 10 6.91 9.25 -26.97
CA LYS A 10 7.26 10.68 -27.08
C LYS A 10 8.71 10.92 -27.52
N ASN A 11 9.63 10.02 -27.16
CA ASN A 11 11.05 10.14 -27.49
C ASN A 11 11.45 9.35 -28.75
N GLY A 12 10.47 8.86 -29.53
CA GLY A 12 10.74 8.14 -30.78
C GLY A 12 11.06 6.65 -30.62
N PHE A 13 11.00 6.12 -29.39
CA PHE A 13 11.22 4.70 -29.08
C PHE A 13 9.93 3.87 -29.13
N GLY A 14 8.79 4.46 -29.47
CA GLY A 14 7.49 3.76 -29.48
C GLY A 14 7.40 2.58 -30.47
N GLY A 15 8.22 2.60 -31.53
CA GLY A 15 8.30 1.52 -32.52
C GLY A 15 9.45 0.55 -32.30
N TYR A 16 10.25 0.73 -31.24
CA TYR A 16 11.39 -0.14 -30.97
C TYR A 16 10.89 -1.51 -30.52
N ASP A 17 11.56 -2.56 -30.98
CA ASP A 17 11.37 -3.87 -30.38
C ASP A 17 11.88 -3.87 -28.94
N ILE A 18 11.31 -4.73 -28.10
CA ILE A 18 11.67 -4.82 -26.69
C ILE A 18 13.12 -5.24 -26.49
N THR A 19 13.75 -5.93 -27.45
CA THR A 19 15.17 -6.28 -27.41
C THR A 19 16.09 -5.07 -27.57
N GLU A 20 15.61 -4.01 -28.22
CA GLU A 20 16.37 -2.78 -28.50
C GLU A 20 16.32 -1.78 -27.33
N ILE A 21 15.52 -2.07 -26.29
CA ILE A 21 15.52 -1.24 -25.09
C ILE A 21 16.74 -1.59 -24.24
N ASP A 22 17.79 -0.80 -24.42
CA ASP A 22 19.05 -0.92 -23.70
C ASP A 22 19.05 -0.13 -22.37
N ASN A 23 20.18 -0.17 -21.67
CA ASN A 23 20.34 0.53 -20.41
C ASN A 23 20.34 2.05 -20.57
N GLU A 24 20.82 2.59 -21.69
CA GLU A 24 20.86 4.03 -21.93
C GLU A 24 19.44 4.61 -21.99
N ILE A 25 18.53 3.96 -22.71
CA ILE A 25 17.11 4.33 -22.77
C ILE A 25 16.48 4.26 -21.37
N ILE A 26 16.81 3.25 -20.58
CA ILE A 26 16.32 3.11 -19.21
C ILE A 26 16.84 4.27 -18.34
N LEU A 27 18.13 4.58 -18.39
CA LEU A 27 18.72 5.68 -17.62
C LEU A 27 18.10 7.02 -18.00
N ASN A 28 17.90 7.28 -19.30
CA ASN A 28 17.24 8.47 -19.81
C ASN A 28 15.81 8.61 -19.29
N PHE A 29 15.06 7.51 -19.20
CA PHE A 29 13.74 7.51 -18.58
C PHE A 29 13.81 7.85 -17.08
N PHE A 30 14.75 7.24 -16.34
CA PHE A 30 14.92 7.52 -14.92
C PHE A 30 15.31 8.97 -14.67
N ASP A 31 16.20 9.53 -15.49
CA ASP A 31 16.55 10.94 -15.46
C ASP A 31 15.35 11.84 -15.72
N TYR A 32 14.50 11.51 -16.70
CA TYR A 32 13.26 12.23 -16.95
C TYR A 32 12.33 12.22 -15.72
N ILE A 33 12.10 11.07 -15.07
CA ILE A 33 11.19 11.04 -13.93
C ILE A 33 11.79 11.70 -12.67
N ILE A 34 13.11 11.72 -12.53
CA ILE A 34 13.81 12.35 -11.40
C ILE A 34 13.90 13.86 -11.58
N LYS A 35 14.39 14.32 -12.74
CA LYS A 35 14.72 15.73 -13.00
C LYS A 35 13.51 16.51 -13.50
N ILE A 36 12.78 15.97 -14.48
CA ILE A 36 11.68 16.70 -15.14
C ILE A 36 10.37 16.51 -14.36
N ARG A 37 10.02 15.27 -14.01
CA ARG A 37 8.80 15.03 -13.21
C ARG A 37 8.98 15.25 -11.72
N ASN A 38 10.22 15.49 -11.28
CA ASN A 38 10.57 15.81 -9.90
C ASN A 38 10.03 14.79 -8.87
N LEU A 39 9.94 13.50 -9.22
CA LEU A 39 9.32 12.50 -8.35
C LEU A 39 10.15 12.22 -7.08
N ASP A 40 9.48 11.69 -6.06
CA ASP A 40 10.12 11.31 -4.79
C ASP A 40 10.82 9.94 -4.88
N LYS A 41 11.75 9.67 -3.95
CA LYS A 41 12.52 8.42 -3.85
C LYS A 41 11.64 7.16 -3.86
N VAL A 42 10.56 7.12 -3.07
CA VAL A 42 9.64 5.98 -2.95
C VAL A 42 8.98 5.72 -4.30
N THR A 43 8.51 6.77 -4.96
CA THR A 43 7.90 6.66 -6.28
C THR A 43 8.91 6.16 -7.32
N VAL A 44 10.11 6.75 -7.39
CA VAL A 44 11.18 6.32 -8.32
C VAL A 44 11.59 4.87 -8.08
N THR A 45 11.78 4.48 -6.82
CA THR A 45 12.06 3.08 -6.43
C THR A 45 10.96 2.14 -6.90
N THR A 46 9.69 2.56 -6.79
CA THR A 46 8.56 1.78 -7.28
C THR A 46 8.59 1.59 -8.80
N TYR A 47 8.98 2.62 -9.56
CA TYR A 47 9.21 2.47 -11.01
C TYR A 47 10.34 1.48 -11.29
N LYS A 48 11.48 1.59 -10.59
CA LYS A 48 12.62 0.66 -10.71
C LYS A 48 12.19 -0.78 -10.49
N ILE A 49 11.48 -1.07 -9.40
CA ILE A 49 10.99 -2.41 -9.09
C ILE A 49 10.07 -2.94 -10.20
N LYS A 50 9.10 -2.14 -10.66
CA LYS A 50 8.12 -2.56 -11.67
C LYS A 50 8.76 -2.81 -13.04
N ILE A 51 9.64 -1.91 -13.48
CA ILE A 51 10.31 -2.03 -14.77
C ILE A 51 11.31 -3.19 -14.73
N LYS A 52 12.09 -3.31 -13.65
CA LYS A 52 13.00 -4.45 -13.46
C LYS A 52 12.26 -5.79 -13.51
N ALA A 53 11.15 -5.91 -12.76
CA ALA A 53 10.34 -7.13 -12.75
C ALA A 53 9.77 -7.50 -14.12
N PHE A 54 9.44 -6.50 -14.95
CA PHE A 54 9.00 -6.70 -16.32
C PHE A 54 10.13 -7.27 -17.19
N PHE A 55 11.33 -6.69 -17.15
CA PHE A 55 12.48 -7.23 -17.89
C PHE A 55 12.95 -8.60 -17.34
N ASP A 56 12.85 -8.84 -16.04
CA ASP A 56 13.10 -10.16 -15.44
C ASP A 56 12.13 -11.21 -16.01
N PHE A 57 10.86 -10.85 -16.25
CA PHE A 57 9.90 -11.72 -16.92
C PHE A 57 10.31 -12.02 -18.37
N LEU A 58 10.83 -11.05 -19.11
CA LEU A 58 11.30 -11.24 -20.49
C LEU A 58 12.53 -12.16 -20.56
N ILE A 59 13.44 -12.05 -19.59
CA ILE A 59 14.57 -12.99 -19.45
C ILE A 59 14.06 -14.41 -19.19
N LYS A 60 13.11 -14.57 -18.27
CA LYS A 60 12.49 -15.89 -17.99
C LYS A 60 11.83 -16.50 -19.24
N LYS A 61 11.29 -15.65 -20.11
CA LYS A 61 10.71 -16.05 -21.41
C LYS A 61 11.74 -16.18 -22.53
N LYS A 62 13.02 -15.93 -22.27
CA LYS A 62 14.14 -15.99 -23.22
C LYS A 62 14.04 -15.02 -24.39
N TYR A 63 13.29 -13.93 -24.25
CA TYR A 63 13.24 -12.86 -25.25
C TYR A 63 14.52 -12.02 -25.23
N ILE A 64 15.08 -11.81 -24.04
CA ILE A 64 16.32 -11.04 -23.84
C ILE A 64 17.26 -11.83 -22.92
N LYS A 65 18.56 -11.49 -23.00
CA LYS A 65 19.61 -12.19 -22.23
C LYS A 65 19.95 -11.51 -20.90
N LEU A 66 19.83 -10.19 -20.83
CA LEU A 66 20.24 -9.37 -19.69
C LEU A 66 19.16 -8.34 -19.37
N ASN A 67 19.00 -8.01 -18.08
CA ASN A 67 18.07 -6.98 -17.66
C ASN A 67 18.72 -5.61 -17.87
N PRO A 68 18.13 -4.68 -18.68
CA PRO A 68 18.68 -3.35 -18.91
C PRO A 68 18.53 -2.41 -17.70
N VAL A 69 17.88 -2.84 -16.61
CA VAL A 69 17.63 -2.00 -15.42
C VAL A 69 18.73 -2.16 -14.38
N TYR A 70 19.86 -1.50 -14.62
CA TYR A 70 21.00 -1.40 -13.70
C TYR A 70 21.55 0.05 -13.65
N ASP A 71 22.37 0.34 -12.65
CA ASP A 71 23.01 1.66 -12.41
C ASP A 71 22.06 2.86 -12.37
N ILE A 72 20.81 2.60 -11.97
CA ILE A 72 19.80 3.65 -11.79
C ILE A 72 20.24 4.62 -10.68
N PRO A 73 20.27 5.95 -10.94
CA PRO A 73 20.65 6.96 -9.96
C PRO A 73 19.85 6.87 -8.66
N ASP A 74 20.51 7.01 -7.51
CA ASP A 74 19.80 7.09 -6.23
C ASP A 74 19.23 8.49 -6.01
N VAL A 75 18.05 8.55 -5.40
CA VAL A 75 17.31 9.78 -5.15
C VAL A 75 17.16 9.96 -3.65
N LYS A 76 17.31 11.19 -3.16
CA LYS A 76 17.04 11.51 -1.75
C LYS A 76 15.53 11.65 -1.52
N LYS A 77 15.05 11.19 -0.36
CA LYS A 77 13.65 11.42 0.04
C LYS A 77 13.46 12.92 0.25
N LYS A 78 12.52 13.53 -0.48
CA LYS A 78 12.30 14.99 -0.48
C LYS A 78 11.40 15.46 0.66
N VAL A 79 10.36 14.69 0.97
CA VAL A 79 9.35 15.04 1.97
C VAL A 79 9.10 13.82 2.84
N ASP A 80 9.02 14.04 4.15
CA ASP A 80 8.46 13.03 5.05
C ASP A 80 6.94 13.15 5.08
N ALA A 81 6.28 12.28 4.32
CA ALA A 81 4.82 12.18 4.28
C ALA A 81 4.30 11.20 5.35
N ALA A 82 4.97 11.12 6.50
CA ALA A 82 4.50 10.33 7.62
C ALA A 82 3.10 10.82 8.05
N PRO A 83 2.14 9.92 8.31
CA PRO A 83 0.83 10.31 8.79
C PRO A 83 0.98 11.12 10.08
N LYS A 84 0.33 12.29 10.15
CA LYS A 84 0.25 13.03 11.41
C LYS A 84 -0.69 12.29 12.36
N PRO A 85 -0.31 12.09 13.63
CA PRO A 85 -1.21 11.52 14.62
C PRO A 85 -2.41 12.45 14.82
N ILE A 86 -3.61 11.87 14.94
CA ILE A 86 -4.83 12.61 15.30
C ILE A 86 -4.78 12.86 16.81
N THR A 87 -5.03 14.10 17.24
CA THR A 87 -5.05 14.43 18.67
C THR A 87 -6.24 13.76 19.37
N PRO A 88 -6.16 13.43 20.67
CA PRO A 88 -7.29 12.84 21.39
C PRO A 88 -8.57 13.67 21.32
N ASP A 89 -8.46 15.00 21.36
CA ASP A 89 -9.59 15.92 21.29
C ASP A 89 -10.26 15.94 19.91
N ASP A 90 -9.47 15.95 18.84
CA ASP A 90 -9.99 15.90 17.47
C ASP A 90 -10.63 14.55 17.18
N LEU A 91 -10.02 13.46 17.67
CA LEU A 91 -10.58 12.12 17.55
C LEU A 91 -11.94 12.03 18.24
N LYS A 92 -12.07 12.58 19.46
CA LYS A 92 -13.33 12.62 20.19
C LYS A 92 -14.41 13.38 19.43
N LYS A 93 -14.11 14.57 18.90
CA LYS A 93 -15.06 15.36 18.10
C LYS A 93 -15.49 14.60 16.85
N LEU A 94 -14.53 14.02 16.13
CA LEU A 94 -14.77 13.25 14.91
C LEU A 94 -15.69 12.05 15.17
N LEU A 95 -15.40 11.27 16.21
CA LEU A 95 -16.17 10.08 16.56
C LEU A 95 -17.61 10.40 16.99
N VAL A 96 -17.83 11.50 17.72
CA VAL A 96 -19.18 11.94 18.11
C VAL A 96 -20.01 12.32 16.89
N CYS A 97 -19.43 13.03 15.92
CA CYS A 97 -20.10 13.35 14.66
C CYS A 97 -20.44 12.09 13.86
N ILE A 98 -19.45 11.20 13.66
CA ILE A 98 -19.65 9.94 12.91
C ILE A 98 -20.72 9.07 13.58
N GLN A 99 -20.71 8.93 14.90
CA GLN A 99 -21.68 8.09 15.61
C GLN A 99 -23.13 8.53 15.38
N LYS A 100 -23.37 9.84 15.24
CA LYS A 100 -24.69 10.41 15.00
C LYS A 100 -25.16 10.17 13.56
N ASP A 101 -24.26 10.36 12.59
CA ASP A 101 -24.63 10.40 11.17
C ASP A 101 -24.49 9.02 10.50
N ASP A 102 -23.51 8.20 10.90
CA ASP A 102 -23.24 6.86 10.36
C ASP A 102 -22.71 5.89 11.46
N PRO A 103 -23.63 5.19 12.15
CA PRO A 103 -23.27 4.20 13.17
C PRO A 103 -22.43 3.02 12.63
N GLN A 104 -22.55 2.68 11.34
CA GLN A 104 -21.78 1.60 10.74
C GLN A 104 -20.33 2.00 10.53
N LEU A 105 -20.10 3.22 10.05
CA LEU A 105 -18.76 3.80 9.96
C LEU A 105 -18.13 3.96 11.34
N TYR A 106 -18.90 4.38 12.34
CA TYR A 106 -18.44 4.44 13.73
C TYR A 106 -17.92 3.09 14.22
N LEU A 107 -18.70 2.01 14.02
CA LEU A 107 -18.28 0.66 14.37
C LEU A 107 -16.99 0.27 13.64
N ALA A 108 -16.88 0.57 12.34
CA ALA A 108 -15.68 0.29 11.56
C ALA A 108 -14.44 1.05 12.08
N CYS A 109 -14.60 2.30 12.50
CA CYS A 109 -13.54 3.09 13.14
C CYS A 109 -13.11 2.49 14.48
N MET A 110 -14.07 2.09 15.32
CA MET A 110 -13.79 1.46 16.61
C MET A 110 -13.06 0.12 16.44
N MET A 111 -13.46 -0.69 15.46
CA MET A 111 -12.78 -1.94 15.14
C MET A 111 -11.34 -1.68 14.66
N GLN A 112 -11.10 -0.67 13.83
CA GLN A 112 -9.73 -0.29 13.44
C GLN A 112 -8.90 0.16 14.64
N TYR A 113 -9.48 0.97 15.52
CA TYR A 113 -8.77 1.54 16.67
C TYR A 113 -8.41 0.49 17.72
N TYR A 114 -9.37 -0.35 18.12
CA TYR A 114 -9.17 -1.33 19.20
C TYR A 114 -8.63 -2.68 18.74
N CYS A 115 -8.91 -3.07 17.48
CA CYS A 115 -8.52 -4.37 16.96
C CYS A 115 -7.39 -4.27 15.93
N ALA A 116 -6.96 -3.05 15.54
CA ALA A 116 -5.92 -2.84 14.53
C ALA A 116 -6.18 -3.56 13.19
N ILE A 117 -7.45 -3.84 12.87
CA ILE A 117 -7.87 -4.48 11.62
C ILE A 117 -7.71 -3.47 10.49
N ARG A 118 -7.17 -3.87 9.34
CA ARG A 118 -7.00 -2.92 8.22
C ARG A 118 -8.36 -2.63 7.56
N PRO A 119 -8.65 -1.37 7.23
CA PRO A 119 -9.95 -0.99 6.66
C PRO A 119 -10.23 -1.60 5.28
N GLY A 120 -9.18 -1.95 4.52
CA GLY A 120 -9.27 -2.38 3.13
C GLY A 120 -10.03 -3.69 2.93
N THR A 121 -9.32 -4.80 2.80
CA THR A 121 -9.95 -6.11 2.57
C THR A 121 -10.37 -6.78 3.88
N GLU A 122 -9.56 -6.64 4.93
CA GLU A 122 -9.75 -7.34 6.21
C GLU A 122 -11.06 -6.95 6.90
N LEU A 123 -11.31 -5.66 7.13
CA LEU A 123 -12.53 -5.20 7.81
C LEU A 123 -13.76 -5.25 6.90
N ARG A 124 -13.63 -4.76 5.66
CA ARG A 124 -14.76 -4.65 4.72
C ARG A 124 -15.35 -6.01 4.34
N LEU A 125 -14.53 -7.06 4.30
CA LEU A 125 -14.96 -8.42 3.95
C LEU A 125 -15.19 -9.30 5.18
N LEU A 126 -15.08 -8.74 6.39
CA LEU A 126 -15.33 -9.47 7.63
C LEU A 126 -16.79 -9.97 7.65
N LYS A 127 -16.98 -11.24 8.01
CA LYS A 127 -18.29 -11.88 8.09
C LYS A 127 -18.61 -12.21 9.54
N ILE A 128 -19.90 -12.30 9.86
CA ILE A 128 -20.38 -12.65 11.22
C ILE A 128 -19.76 -13.96 11.71
N LYS A 129 -19.64 -14.96 10.84
CA LYS A 129 -19.02 -16.27 11.16
C LYS A 129 -17.55 -16.19 11.62
N HIS A 130 -16.86 -15.07 11.38
CA HIS A 130 -15.49 -14.84 11.80
C HIS A 130 -15.39 -14.27 13.21
N ILE A 131 -16.52 -13.90 13.82
CA ILE A 131 -16.60 -13.32 15.15
C ILE A 131 -17.12 -14.40 16.10
N ASP A 132 -16.27 -14.79 17.04
CA ASP A 132 -16.64 -15.61 18.17
C ASP A 132 -16.96 -14.70 19.36
N PHE A 133 -18.25 -14.50 19.62
CA PHE A 133 -18.71 -13.67 20.72
C PHE A 133 -18.47 -14.31 22.10
N TYR A 134 -18.43 -15.64 22.18
CA TYR A 134 -18.21 -16.35 23.44
C TYR A 134 -16.76 -16.14 23.91
N SER A 135 -15.80 -16.41 23.03
CA SER A 135 -14.38 -16.19 23.33
C SER A 135 -13.92 -14.74 23.14
N GLY A 136 -14.76 -13.88 22.53
CA GLY A 136 -14.44 -12.48 22.25
C GLY A 136 -13.31 -12.34 21.23
N LYS A 137 -13.31 -13.16 20.18
CA LYS A 137 -12.24 -13.20 19.17
C LYS A 137 -12.77 -12.90 17.78
N ILE A 138 -11.98 -12.18 17.00
CA ILE A 138 -12.21 -11.93 15.58
C ILE A 138 -11.11 -12.63 14.80
N THR A 139 -11.50 -13.47 13.86
CA THR A 139 -10.58 -14.19 12.98
C THR A 139 -10.51 -13.48 11.62
N ILE A 140 -9.35 -12.98 11.24
CA ILE A 140 -9.16 -12.40 9.91
C ILE A 140 -8.80 -13.51 8.92
N ASN A 141 -9.57 -13.58 7.85
CA ASN A 141 -9.51 -14.67 6.90
C ASN A 141 -8.30 -14.49 5.96
N ILE A 142 -7.52 -15.55 5.74
CA ILE A 142 -6.25 -15.50 4.98
C ILE A 142 -6.44 -14.93 3.57
N ILE A 143 -7.55 -15.27 2.92
CA ILE A 143 -7.87 -14.84 1.53
C ILE A 143 -8.05 -13.32 1.46
N ASP A 144 -8.53 -12.72 2.55
CA ASP A 144 -8.83 -11.29 2.65
C ASP A 144 -7.69 -10.52 3.33
N SER A 145 -6.66 -11.21 3.83
CA SER A 145 -5.49 -10.62 4.51
C SER A 145 -4.42 -10.17 3.53
N LYS A 146 -3.73 -9.06 3.86
CA LYS A 146 -2.57 -8.57 3.08
C LYS A 146 -1.37 -9.52 3.12
N ALA A 147 -1.25 -10.34 4.16
CA ALA A 147 -0.24 -11.37 4.31
C ALA A 147 -0.91 -12.75 4.37
N PRO A 148 -0.26 -13.83 3.91
CA PRO A 148 -0.82 -15.18 3.93
C PRO A 148 -0.76 -15.77 5.35
N ARG A 149 -1.35 -15.09 6.33
CA ARG A 149 -1.42 -15.48 7.73
C ARG A 149 -2.82 -15.22 8.25
N GLN A 150 -3.27 -16.15 9.09
CA GLN A 150 -4.51 -16.00 9.83
C GLN A 150 -4.20 -15.25 11.12
N ASP A 151 -4.81 -14.08 11.26
CA ASP A 151 -4.65 -13.26 12.46
C ASP A 151 -5.90 -13.43 13.33
N VAL A 152 -5.69 -13.74 14.61
CA VAL A 152 -6.76 -13.82 15.61
C VAL A 152 -6.60 -12.64 16.54
N ILE A 153 -7.61 -11.77 16.57
CA ILE A 153 -7.59 -10.55 17.35
C ILE A 153 -8.58 -10.68 18.49
N GLN A 154 -8.15 -10.34 19.69
CA GLN A 154 -9.01 -10.34 20.87
C GLN A 154 -9.76 -9.00 20.95
N ILE A 155 -11.09 -9.09 21.06
CA ILE A 155 -11.94 -7.91 21.27
C ILE A 155 -11.68 -7.40 22.67
N THR A 156 -11.24 -6.15 22.75
CA THR A 156 -11.08 -5.46 24.03
C THR A 156 -12.45 -5.36 24.71
N ARG A 157 -12.63 -6.02 25.85
CA ARG A 157 -13.84 -5.86 26.68
C ARG A 157 -13.67 -4.61 27.54
N THR A 158 -14.64 -3.70 27.54
CA THR A 158 -14.71 -2.65 28.54
C THR A 158 -15.35 -3.22 29.80
N ASN A 159 -14.80 -2.91 30.98
CA ASN A 159 -15.49 -3.22 32.24
C ASN A 159 -16.76 -2.34 32.36
N ASN A 160 -17.65 -2.65 33.31
CA ASN A 160 -18.94 -1.95 33.54
C ASN A 160 -18.84 -0.41 33.71
N ASN A 161 -17.63 0.15 33.80
CA ASN A 161 -17.36 1.58 33.88
C ASN A 161 -16.90 2.21 32.54
N GLY A 162 -16.99 1.50 31.41
CA GLY A 162 -16.65 2.02 30.07
C GLY A 162 -15.15 2.17 29.78
N ILE A 163 -14.27 1.68 30.66
CA ILE A 163 -12.81 1.75 30.49
C ILE A 163 -12.33 0.49 29.75
N PRO A 164 -11.58 0.63 28.63
CA PRO A 164 -10.96 -0.50 27.93
C PRO A 164 -9.99 -1.26 28.84
N THR A 165 -10.10 -2.59 28.93
CA THR A 165 -9.25 -3.41 29.81
C THR A 165 -7.85 -3.68 29.28
N THR A 166 -7.59 -3.40 28.00
CA THR A 166 -6.25 -3.51 27.42
C THR A 166 -5.50 -2.19 27.63
N LYS A 167 -4.53 -2.23 28.54
CA LYS A 167 -3.42 -1.27 28.55
C LYS A 167 -2.60 -1.48 27.28
N PHE A 168 -2.44 -0.44 26.49
CA PHE A 168 -1.27 -0.32 25.62
C PHE A 168 -0.06 0.05 26.46
#